data_AF-A0A9D8K096-F1
#
_entry.id   AF-A0A9D8K096-F1
#
_cell.length_a   1.000
_cell.length_b   1.000
_cell.length_c   1.000
_cell.angle_alpha   90.00
_cell.angle_beta   90.00
_cell.angle_gamma   90.00
#
_symmetry.space_group_name_H-M   'P 1'
#
loop_
_entity.id
_entity.type
_entity.pdbx_description
1 polymer ?
#
loop_
_entity_poly.entity_id
_entity_poly.type
_entity_poly.pdbx_seq_one_letter_code
_entity_poly.pdbx_strand_id
1 'polypeptide(L)'
;MAHRVIFWNITHEYIMYILSAIAVAFVAYAIYKHYKLWHIGKADDRSKNIARRVWAFIITGLADGLAHRRFLREPYPGIMHLLIFWGCLVLLMAAAVDATTHYLNIHLEGSTYLWFSLIVDISGILALIGVFIAIYRRYVQKPDRLNTILDDGIILSLIAVVIITGYIIEGLRIAVTELA
;
A
#
# COMPACT_ATOMS: atom_id res chain seq x y z
N MET A 1 -29.69 4.16 -4.26
CA MET A 1 -28.62 5.18 -4.24
C MET A 1 -27.31 4.48 -4.58
N ALA A 2 -26.31 5.18 -5.13
CA ALA A 2 -25.02 4.58 -5.49
C ALA A 2 -24.36 3.95 -4.26
N HIS A 3 -24.10 2.65 -4.29
CA HIS A 3 -23.44 1.89 -3.23
C HIS A 3 -22.85 0.61 -3.82
N ARG A 4 -21.93 -0.04 -3.09
CA ARG A 4 -21.32 -1.31 -3.52
C ARG A 4 -21.62 -2.43 -2.54
N VAL A 5 -22.08 -3.55 -3.06
CA VAL A 5 -22.23 -4.79 -2.30
C VAL A 5 -20.86 -5.46 -2.19
N ILE A 6 -20.39 -5.62 -0.95
CA ILE A 6 -19.13 -6.30 -0.64
C ILE A 6 -19.38 -7.80 -0.76
N PHE A 7 -18.42 -8.54 -1.35
CA PHE A 7 -18.54 -9.96 -1.71
C PHE A 7 -19.54 -10.29 -2.83
N TRP A 8 -19.86 -9.32 -3.69
CA TRP A 8 -20.65 -9.58 -4.88
C TRP A 8 -20.05 -10.74 -5.72
N ASN A 9 -20.86 -11.76 -5.97
CA ASN A 9 -20.49 -12.99 -6.71
C ASN A 9 -19.35 -13.82 -6.09
N ILE A 10 -19.16 -13.77 -4.77
CA ILE A 10 -18.18 -14.59 -4.05
C ILE A 10 -18.92 -15.56 -3.11
N THR A 11 -18.77 -16.87 -3.34
CA THR A 11 -19.42 -17.92 -2.53
C THR A 11 -18.56 -18.41 -1.35
N HIS A 12 -17.23 -18.34 -1.49
CA HIS A 12 -16.27 -18.91 -0.52
C HIS A 12 -15.38 -17.81 0.08
N GLU A 13 -16.00 -16.77 0.66
CA GLU A 13 -15.29 -15.64 1.28
C GLU A 13 -14.28 -16.05 2.37
N TYR A 14 -14.52 -17.16 3.06
CA TYR A 14 -13.63 -17.69 4.10
C TYR A 14 -12.21 -17.99 3.61
N ILE A 15 -12.02 -18.31 2.33
CA ILE A 15 -10.70 -18.56 1.74
C ILE A 15 -9.84 -17.29 1.84
N MET A 16 -10.43 -16.12 1.58
CA MET A 16 -9.73 -14.83 1.66
C MET A 16 -9.25 -14.54 3.09
N TYR A 17 -10.05 -14.88 4.11
CA TYR A 17 -9.65 -14.72 5.50
C TYR A 17 -8.53 -15.68 5.92
N ILE A 18 -8.57 -16.94 5.46
CA ILE A 18 -7.49 -17.91 5.71
C ILE A 18 -6.18 -17.41 5.09
N LEU A 19 -6.21 -16.97 3.83
CA LEU A 19 -5.02 -16.43 3.16
C LEU A 19 -4.51 -15.15 3.84
N SER A 20 -5.41 -14.27 4.27
CA SER A 20 -5.05 -13.06 5.01
C SER A 20 -4.40 -13.38 6.35
N ALA A 21 -4.92 -14.37 7.10
CA ALA A 21 -4.33 -14.81 8.35
C ALA A 21 -2.91 -15.38 8.15
N ILE A 22 -2.70 -16.16 7.09
CA ILE A 22 -1.38 -16.67 6.71
C ILE A 22 -0.44 -15.50 6.39
N ALA A 23 -0.89 -14.54 5.58
CA ALA A 23 -0.09 -13.36 5.23
C ALA A 23 0.31 -12.54 6.46
N VAL A 24 -0.63 -12.30 7.39
CA VAL A 24 -0.36 -11.61 8.66
C VAL A 24 0.63 -12.39 9.52
N ALA A 25 0.52 -13.72 9.58
CA ALA A 25 1.47 -14.54 10.32
C ALA A 25 2.90 -14.44 9.76
N PHE A 26 3.06 -14.44 8.42
CA PHE A 26 4.35 -14.23 7.77
C PHE A 26 4.94 -12.85 8.09
N VAL A 27 4.12 -11.79 8.04
CA VAL A 27 4.54 -10.43 8.39
C VAL A 27 4.96 -10.36 9.86
N ALA A 28 4.17 -10.92 10.77
CA ALA A 28 4.49 -10.97 12.20
C ALA A 28 5.80 -11.72 12.47
N TYR A 29 6.01 -12.86 11.81
CA TYR A 29 7.25 -13.62 11.89
C TYR A 29 8.45 -12.84 11.34
N ALA A 30 8.30 -12.15 10.21
CA ALA A 30 9.35 -11.33 9.62
C ALA A 30 9.74 -10.16 10.54
N ILE A 31 8.76 -9.52 11.17
CA ILE A 31 8.98 -8.47 12.19
C ILE A 31 9.71 -9.05 13.40
N TYR A 32 9.26 -10.21 13.92
CA TYR A 32 9.91 -10.88 15.04
C TYR A 32 11.38 -11.21 14.74
N LYS A 33 11.68 -11.70 13.54
CA LYS A 33 13.06 -11.99 13.11
C LYS A 33 13.93 -10.72 13.09
N HIS A 34 13.41 -9.60 12.58
CA HIS A 34 14.11 -8.32 12.59
C HIS A 34 14.30 -7.76 14.00
N TYR A 35 13.26 -7.85 14.84
CA TYR A 35 13.34 -7.49 16.25
C TYR A 35 14.46 -8.27 16.95
N LYS A 36 14.52 -9.60 16.76
CA LYS A 36 15.59 -10.44 17.30
C LYS A 36 16.96 -10.01 16.79
N LEU A 37 17.08 -9.68 15.50
CA LEU A 37 18.33 -9.20 14.89
C LEU A 37 18.79 -7.88 15.52
N TRP A 38 17.89 -6.93 15.76
CA TRP A 38 18.22 -5.65 16.41
C TRP A 38 18.67 -5.82 17.87
N HIS A 39 18.20 -6.88 18.53
CA HIS A 39 18.60 -7.24 19.90
C HIS A 39 19.95 -7.95 20.02
N ILE A 40 20.64 -8.28 18.90
CA ILE A 40 22.00 -8.84 18.94
C ILE A 40 23.05 -7.76 19.26
N GLY A 41 22.75 -6.48 19.04
CA GLY A 41 23.66 -5.37 19.32
C GLY A 41 23.93 -5.17 20.82
N LYS A 42 25.05 -4.52 21.16
CA LYS A 42 25.38 -4.13 22.55
C LYS A 42 24.27 -3.23 23.11
N ALA A 43 23.96 -3.41 24.40
CA ALA A 43 23.06 -2.53 25.12
C ALA A 43 23.62 -1.10 25.09
N ASP A 44 22.90 -0.21 24.42
CA ASP A 44 23.17 1.23 24.38
C ASP A 44 22.30 1.85 25.48
N ASP A 45 22.88 2.60 26.41
CA ASP A 45 22.14 3.22 27.52
C ASP A 45 21.39 4.46 27.01
N ARG A 46 20.20 4.20 26.45
CA ARG A 46 19.36 5.21 25.77
C ARG A 46 18.43 5.97 26.71
N SER A 47 18.59 5.78 28.03
CA SER A 47 17.72 6.33 29.08
C SER A 47 17.78 7.86 29.19
N LYS A 48 18.90 8.47 28.78
CA LYS A 48 19.06 9.94 28.81
C LYS A 48 18.40 10.58 27.59
N ASN A 49 17.50 11.54 27.84
CA ASN A 49 16.79 12.35 26.83
C ASN A 49 15.78 11.60 25.94
N ILE A 50 15.05 10.62 26.50
CA ILE A 50 13.99 9.87 25.80
C ILE A 50 12.99 10.82 25.12
N ALA A 51 12.50 11.84 25.83
CA ALA A 51 11.51 12.78 25.28
C ALA A 51 12.02 13.51 24.02
N ARG A 52 13.26 14.01 24.04
CA ARG A 52 13.87 14.69 22.89
C ARG A 52 14.15 13.71 21.74
N ARG A 53 14.52 12.46 22.03
CA ARG A 53 14.72 11.43 21.00
C ARG A 53 13.40 10.96 20.39
N VAL A 54 12.36 10.77 21.18
CA VAL A 54 11.02 10.44 20.70
C VAL A 54 10.49 11.59 19.84
N TRP A 55 10.65 12.84 20.28
CA TRP A 55 10.25 14.00 19.50
C TRP A 55 11.03 14.12 18.18
N ALA A 56 12.35 13.95 18.23
CA ALA A 56 13.18 13.92 17.04
C ALA A 56 12.80 12.76 16.12
N PHE A 57 12.51 11.57 16.65
CA PHE A 57 12.08 10.38 15.90
C PHE A 57 10.69 10.57 15.29
N ILE A 58 9.75 11.22 15.97
CA ILE A 58 8.42 11.53 15.42
C ILE A 58 8.58 12.54 14.29
N ILE A 59 9.32 13.64 14.50
CA ILE A 59 9.50 14.67 13.47
C ILE A 59 10.27 14.12 12.27
N THR A 60 11.39 13.45 12.49
CA THR A 60 12.17 12.85 11.39
C THR A 60 11.45 11.65 10.78
N GLY A 61 10.75 10.84 11.57
CA GLY A 61 9.98 9.70 11.09
C GLY A 61 8.76 10.11 10.27
N LEU A 62 8.00 11.14 10.68
CA LEU A 62 6.95 11.71 9.85
C LEU A 62 7.53 12.42 8.62
N ALA A 63 8.57 13.25 8.77
CA ALA A 63 9.12 14.00 7.65
C ALA A 63 9.83 13.12 6.63
N ASP A 64 10.56 12.09 7.07
CA ASP A 64 11.24 11.16 6.17
C ASP A 64 10.31 10.04 5.70
N GLY A 65 9.34 9.61 6.52
CA GLY A 65 8.39 8.55 6.20
C GLY A 65 7.20 9.01 5.36
N LEU A 66 6.52 10.11 5.74
CA LEU A 66 5.38 10.64 4.98
C LEU A 66 5.83 11.57 3.86
N ALA A 67 6.73 12.51 4.14
CA ALA A 67 7.15 13.48 3.13
C ALA A 67 8.32 12.99 2.25
N HIS A 68 8.86 11.79 2.49
CA HIS A 68 9.98 11.21 1.73
C HIS A 68 11.11 12.24 1.54
N ARG A 69 11.35 13.11 2.54
CA ARG A 69 12.17 14.32 2.40
C ARG A 69 13.61 14.02 1.99
N ARG A 70 14.14 12.87 2.40
CA ARG A 70 15.45 12.35 1.95
C ARG A 70 15.47 11.93 0.48
N PHE A 71 14.36 11.41 -0.05
CA PHE A 71 14.26 10.98 -1.45
C PHE A 71 13.97 12.14 -2.39
N LEU A 72 13.31 13.22 -1.93
CA LEU A 72 13.11 14.44 -2.73
C LEU A 72 14.41 15.21 -3.01
N ARG A 73 15.55 14.81 -2.42
CA ARG A 73 16.88 15.30 -2.83
C ARG A 73 17.20 14.93 -4.28
N GLU A 74 16.63 13.84 -4.78
CA GLU A 74 16.62 13.50 -6.20
C GLU A 74 15.16 13.37 -6.67
N PRO A 75 14.64 14.34 -7.43
CA PRO A 75 13.21 14.42 -7.71
C PRO A 75 12.67 13.18 -8.43
N TYR A 76 13.47 12.56 -9.30
CA TYR A 76 13.03 11.44 -10.12
C TYR A 76 12.75 10.15 -9.28
N PRO A 77 13.69 9.61 -8.48
CA PRO A 77 13.38 8.51 -7.56
C PRO A 77 12.37 8.86 -6.46
N GLY A 78 12.35 10.11 -6.02
CA GLY A 78 11.45 10.60 -4.97
C GLY A 78 9.99 10.59 -5.41
N ILE A 79 9.67 11.16 -6.57
CA ILE A 79 8.30 11.17 -7.11
C ILE A 79 7.80 9.75 -7.35
N MET A 80 8.64 8.89 -7.92
CA MET A 80 8.32 7.49 -8.15
C MET A 80 7.89 6.75 -6.87
N HIS A 81 8.67 6.87 -5.78
CA HIS A 81 8.31 6.25 -4.49
C HIS A 81 7.08 6.88 -3.87
N LEU A 82 6.95 8.22 -3.95
CA LEU A 82 5.80 8.92 -3.37
C LEU A 82 4.50 8.45 -4.03
N LEU A 83 4.48 8.30 -5.36
CA LEU A 83 3.34 7.77 -6.11
C LEU A 83 2.97 6.34 -5.67
N ILE A 84 3.95 5.43 -5.60
CA ILE A 84 3.72 4.04 -5.18
C ILE A 84 3.24 4.00 -3.71
N PHE A 85 3.93 4.69 -2.81
CA PHE A 85 3.64 4.67 -1.38
C PHE A 85 2.26 5.23 -1.07
N TRP A 86 1.93 6.41 -1.59
CA TRP A 86 0.64 7.05 -1.32
C TRP A 86 -0.51 6.38 -2.05
N GLY A 87 -0.31 5.92 -3.29
CA GLY A 87 -1.33 5.14 -3.98
C GLY A 87 -1.62 3.83 -3.23
N CYS A 88 -0.59 3.06 -2.85
CA CYS A 88 -0.79 1.83 -2.08
C CYS A 88 -1.36 2.08 -0.68
N LEU A 89 -0.97 3.16 0.02
CA LEU A 89 -1.55 3.42 1.35
C LEU A 89 -3.03 3.74 1.25
N VAL A 90 -3.45 4.58 0.30
CA VAL A 90 -4.87 4.91 0.13
C VAL A 90 -5.67 3.67 -0.24
N LEU A 91 -5.15 2.80 -1.12
CA LEU A 91 -5.78 1.51 -1.43
C LEU A 91 -5.93 0.61 -0.19
N LEU A 92 -4.89 0.54 0.66
CA LEU A 92 -4.94 -0.22 1.91
C LEU A 92 -5.98 0.35 2.88
N MET A 93 -6.03 1.68 3.03
CA MET A 93 -7.02 2.35 3.86
C MET A 93 -8.44 2.15 3.34
N ALA A 94 -8.63 2.18 2.01
CA ALA A 94 -9.91 1.89 1.38
C ALA A 94 -10.37 0.46 1.67
N ALA A 95 -9.46 -0.53 1.56
CA ALA A 95 -9.76 -1.91 1.94
C ALA A 95 -10.14 -2.05 3.42
N ALA A 96 -9.48 -1.30 4.31
CA ALA A 96 -9.82 -1.27 5.74
C ALA A 96 -11.19 -0.62 5.99
N VAL A 97 -11.51 0.46 5.28
CA VAL A 97 -12.83 1.10 5.31
C VAL A 97 -13.90 0.13 4.82
N ASP A 98 -13.72 -0.51 3.66
CA ASP A 98 -14.64 -1.52 3.12
C ASP A 98 -14.87 -2.67 4.10
N ALA A 99 -13.82 -3.20 4.73
CA ALA A 99 -13.98 -4.25 5.74
C ALA A 99 -14.79 -3.73 6.94
N THR A 100 -14.49 -2.52 7.42
CA THR A 100 -15.15 -1.94 8.59
C THR A 100 -16.62 -1.64 8.31
N THR A 101 -16.95 -1.07 7.17
CA THR A 101 -18.32 -0.76 6.74
C THR A 101 -19.16 -2.03 6.61
N HIS A 102 -18.58 -3.09 6.04
CA HIS A 102 -19.22 -4.40 5.95
C HIS A 102 -19.58 -4.96 7.33
N TYR A 103 -18.62 -5.05 8.24
CA TYR A 103 -18.81 -5.73 9.52
C TYR A 103 -19.59 -4.92 10.55
N LEU A 104 -19.53 -3.60 10.46
CA LEU A 104 -20.35 -2.72 11.29
C LEU A 104 -21.75 -2.48 10.70
N ASN A 105 -22.05 -3.05 9.51
CA ASN A 105 -23.28 -2.81 8.75
C ASN A 105 -23.55 -1.32 8.48
N ILE A 106 -22.48 -0.53 8.32
CA ILE A 106 -22.54 0.90 8.01
C ILE A 106 -22.27 1.05 6.52
N HIS A 107 -23.28 1.40 5.72
CA HIS A 107 -23.12 1.50 4.28
C HIS A 107 -22.73 2.91 3.84
N LEU A 108 -21.70 3.00 3.00
CA LEU A 108 -21.36 4.21 2.26
C LEU A 108 -22.32 4.31 1.07
N GLU A 109 -23.12 5.37 1.03
CA GLU A 109 -24.14 5.54 -0.02
C GLU A 109 -24.09 6.94 -0.65
N GLY A 110 -24.60 7.02 -1.88
CA GLY A 110 -24.82 8.27 -2.61
C GLY A 110 -23.51 8.99 -2.95
N SER A 111 -23.50 10.31 -2.72
CA SER A 111 -22.36 11.18 -3.06
C SER A 111 -21.08 10.80 -2.33
N THR A 112 -21.17 10.40 -1.05
CA THR A 112 -20.01 10.01 -0.24
C THR A 112 -19.31 8.79 -0.82
N TYR A 113 -20.08 7.79 -1.25
CA TYR A 113 -19.54 6.61 -1.92
C TYR A 113 -18.84 6.97 -3.25
N LEU A 114 -19.43 7.87 -4.05
CA LEU A 114 -18.83 8.29 -5.32
C LEU A 114 -17.48 9.01 -5.12
N TRP A 115 -17.38 9.92 -4.15
CA TRP A 115 -16.11 10.56 -3.83
C TRP A 115 -15.07 9.57 -3.31
N PHE A 116 -15.49 8.64 -2.44
CA PHE A 116 -14.62 7.56 -1.96
C PHE A 116 -14.09 6.71 -3.13
N SER A 117 -14.97 6.21 -4.00
CA SER A 117 -14.61 5.42 -5.19
C SER A 117 -13.65 6.18 -6.10
N LEU A 118 -13.92 7.46 -6.37
CA LEU A 118 -13.06 8.29 -7.21
C LEU A 118 -11.65 8.46 -6.62
N ILE A 119 -11.53 8.65 -5.31
CA ILE A 119 -10.24 8.76 -4.63
C ILE A 119 -9.46 7.45 -4.73
N VAL A 120 -10.14 6.31 -4.58
CA VAL A 120 -9.56 4.97 -4.71
C VAL A 120 -9.02 4.74 -6.14
N ASP A 121 -9.81 5.08 -7.16
CA ASP A 121 -9.40 4.96 -8.57
C ASP A 121 -8.23 5.89 -8.90
N ILE A 122 -8.27 7.15 -8.47
CA ILE A 122 -7.13 8.06 -8.69
C ILE A 122 -5.87 7.50 -8.01
N SER A 123 -5.99 6.96 -6.80
CA SER A 123 -4.86 6.41 -6.05
C SER A 123 -4.26 5.17 -6.71
N GLY A 124 -5.10 4.28 -7.26
CA GLY A 124 -4.63 3.13 -8.02
C GLY A 124 -3.91 3.54 -9.31
N ILE A 125 -4.41 4.55 -10.03
CA ILE A 125 -3.73 5.10 -11.22
C ILE A 125 -2.38 5.69 -10.84
N LEU A 126 -2.31 6.49 -9.78
CA LEU A 126 -1.06 7.08 -9.30
C LEU A 126 -0.03 6.01 -8.91
N ALA A 127 -0.44 4.98 -8.17
CA ALA A 127 0.43 3.84 -7.86
C ALA A 127 0.96 3.16 -9.13
N LEU A 128 0.09 2.92 -10.12
CA LEU A 128 0.47 2.26 -11.37
C LEU A 128 1.45 3.11 -12.20
N ILE A 129 1.26 4.43 -12.27
CA ILE A 129 2.22 5.36 -12.86
C ILE A 129 3.57 5.26 -12.14
N GLY A 130 3.57 5.26 -10.82
CA GLY A 130 4.78 5.08 -10.01
C GLY A 130 5.51 3.77 -10.33
N VAL A 131 4.77 2.66 -10.48
CA VAL A 131 5.32 1.36 -10.88
C VAL A 131 5.93 1.41 -12.29
N PHE A 132 5.26 2.01 -13.27
CA PHE A 132 5.81 2.13 -14.63
C PHE A 132 7.08 2.99 -14.67
N ILE A 133 7.14 4.08 -13.91
CA ILE A 133 8.36 4.88 -13.76
C ILE A 133 9.47 4.02 -13.14
N ALA A 134 9.15 3.19 -12.13
CA ALA A 134 10.11 2.29 -11.50
C ALA A 134 10.66 1.22 -12.45
N ILE A 135 9.78 0.58 -13.23
CA ILE A 135 10.16 -0.39 -14.25
C ILE A 135 11.04 0.29 -15.31
N TYR A 136 10.63 1.44 -15.83
CA TYR A 136 11.41 2.17 -16.84
C TYR A 136 12.80 2.55 -16.33
N ARG A 137 12.90 3.09 -15.11
CA ARG A 137 14.18 3.43 -14.48
C ARG A 137 15.08 2.20 -14.33
N ARG A 138 14.51 1.07 -13.94
CA ARG A 138 15.24 -0.14 -13.60
C ARG A 138 15.71 -0.93 -14.82
N TYR A 139 14.88 -1.03 -15.85
CA TYR A 139 15.15 -1.89 -17.01
C TYR A 139 15.57 -1.13 -18.27
N VAL A 140 15.30 0.19 -18.35
CA VAL A 140 15.67 1.02 -19.51
C VAL A 140 16.81 1.97 -19.15
N GLN A 141 16.62 2.85 -18.16
CA GLN A 141 17.66 3.84 -17.81
C GLN A 141 18.90 3.22 -17.17
N LYS A 142 18.73 2.14 -16.40
CA LYS A 142 19.80 1.38 -15.72
C LYS A 142 20.93 2.27 -15.13
N PRO A 143 20.64 3.18 -14.17
CA PRO A 143 21.67 4.02 -13.58
C PRO A 143 22.77 3.18 -12.92
N ASP A 144 24.05 3.55 -13.07
CA ASP A 144 25.21 2.76 -12.59
C ASP A 144 25.18 2.40 -11.10
N ARG A 145 24.51 3.23 -10.30
CA ARG A 145 24.30 3.05 -8.86
C ARG A 145 23.15 2.12 -8.48
N LEU A 146 22.35 1.66 -9.44
CA LEU A 146 21.17 0.83 -9.21
C LEU A 146 21.50 -0.64 -9.45
N ASN A 147 21.75 -1.37 -8.36
CA ASN A 147 21.81 -2.82 -8.43
C ASN A 147 20.38 -3.39 -8.49
N THR A 148 20.06 -4.10 -9.57
CA THR A 148 18.74 -4.70 -9.75
C THR A 148 18.80 -6.18 -9.45
N ILE A 149 18.11 -6.58 -8.38
CA ILE A 149 17.91 -7.99 -8.02
C ILE A 149 16.54 -8.47 -8.50
N LEU A 150 16.36 -9.78 -8.63
CA LEU A 150 15.10 -10.39 -9.10
C LEU A 150 13.91 -9.97 -8.22
N ASP A 151 14.10 -9.91 -6.91
CA ASP A 151 13.07 -9.56 -5.92
C ASP A 151 12.45 -8.19 -6.21
N ASP A 152 13.24 -7.23 -6.68
CA ASP A 152 12.75 -5.89 -7.06
C ASP A 152 11.73 -5.96 -8.21
N GLY A 153 12.01 -6.81 -9.20
CA GLY A 153 11.12 -7.02 -10.35
C GLY A 153 9.84 -7.72 -9.93
N ILE A 154 9.96 -8.76 -9.10
CA ILE A 154 8.83 -9.53 -8.58
C ILE A 154 7.85 -8.61 -7.82
N ILE A 155 8.36 -7.78 -6.90
CA ILE A 155 7.50 -6.88 -6.11
C ILE A 155 6.79 -5.87 -7.01
N LEU A 156 7.49 -5.24 -7.96
CA LEU A 156 6.88 -4.29 -8.90
C LEU A 156 5.80 -4.96 -9.76
N SER A 157 6.05 -6.19 -10.24
CA SER A 157 5.08 -6.97 -10.99
C SER A 157 3.86 -7.33 -10.14
N LEU A 158 4.04 -7.76 -8.89
CA LEU A 158 2.93 -8.09 -8.00
C LEU A 158 2.03 -6.87 -7.73
N ILE A 159 2.62 -5.70 -7.48
CA ILE A 159 1.85 -4.45 -7.30
C ILE A 159 1.05 -4.13 -8.56
N ALA A 160 1.66 -4.19 -9.74
CA ALA A 160 0.98 -3.92 -11.01
C ALA A 160 -0.18 -4.90 -11.25
N VAL A 161 0.05 -6.20 -11.04
CA VAL A 161 -0.98 -7.23 -11.22
C VAL A 161 -2.17 -6.99 -10.31
N VAL A 162 -1.95 -6.74 -9.02
CA VAL A 162 -3.05 -6.47 -8.07
C VAL A 162 -3.87 -5.25 -8.48
N ILE A 163 -3.23 -4.15 -8.89
CA ILE A 163 -3.95 -2.94 -9.30
C ILE A 163 -4.72 -3.16 -10.61
N ILE A 164 -4.08 -3.73 -11.64
CA ILE A 164 -4.69 -3.96 -12.95
C ILE A 164 -5.88 -4.91 -12.83
N THR A 165 -5.71 -6.03 -12.10
CA THR A 165 -6.81 -6.97 -11.86
C THR A 165 -7.95 -6.34 -11.08
N GLY A 166 -7.65 -5.44 -10.12
CA GLY A 166 -8.65 -4.65 -9.41
C GLY A 166 -9.55 -3.85 -10.36
N TYR A 167 -8.97 -3.09 -11.30
CA TYR A 167 -9.75 -2.34 -12.30
C TYR A 167 -10.57 -3.22 -13.23
N ILE A 168 -10.00 -4.35 -13.66
CA ILE A 168 -10.72 -5.29 -14.52
C ILE A 168 -11.95 -5.84 -13.78
N ILE A 169 -11.78 -6.27 -12.52
CA ILE A 169 -12.86 -6.82 -11.70
C ILE A 169 -13.92 -5.74 -11.43
N GLU A 170 -13.52 -4.51 -11.12
CA GLU A 170 -14.46 -3.41 -10.88
C GLU A 170 -15.25 -3.05 -12.14
N GLY A 171 -14.60 -2.99 -13.30
CA GLY A 171 -15.26 -2.77 -14.59
C GLY A 171 -16.26 -3.88 -14.93
N LEU A 172 -15.89 -5.15 -14.70
CA LEU A 172 -16.79 -6.29 -14.89
C LEU A 172 -17.98 -6.24 -13.92
N ARG A 173 -17.77 -5.86 -12.66
CA ARG A 173 -18.85 -5.70 -11.67
C ARG A 173 -19.84 -4.64 -12.14
N ILE A 174 -19.37 -3.45 -12.50
CA ILE A 174 -20.21 -2.33 -12.97
C ILE A 174 -21.00 -2.74 -14.22
N ALA A 175 -20.36 -3.44 -15.16
CA ALA A 175 -21.02 -3.93 -16.37
C ALA A 175 -22.21 -4.85 -16.09
N VAL A 176 -22.19 -5.59 -14.97
CA VAL A 176 -23.26 -6.52 -14.59
C VAL A 176 -24.27 -5.90 -13.63
N THR A 177 -23.84 -5.04 -12.69
CA THR A 177 -24.73 -4.54 -11.63
C THR A 177 -25.39 -3.20 -11.94
N GLU A 178 -24.80 -2.40 -12.83
CA GLU A 178 -25.27 -1.02 -13.10
C GLU A 178 -25.69 -0.79 -14.56
N LEU A 179 -25.12 -1.54 -15.50
CA LEU A 179 -25.34 -1.36 -16.94
C LEU A 179 -26.20 -2.44 -17.61
N ALA A 180 -26.55 -3.51 -16.88
CA ALA A 180 -27.40 -4.60 -17.35
C ALA A 180 -28.85 -4.37 -16.95
#